data_AF-A0A4Y6PTW3-F1
#
_entry.id   AF-A0A4Y6PTW3-F1
#
_cell.length_a   1.000
_cell.length_b   1.000
_cell.length_c   1.000
_cell.angle_alpha   90.00
_cell.angle_beta   90.00
_cell.angle_gamma   90.00
#
_symmetry.space_group_name_H-M   'P 1'
#
loop_
_entity.id
_entity.type
_entity.pdbx_description
1 polymer ?
#
loop_
_entity_poly.entity_id
_entity_poly.type
_entity_poly.pdbx_seq_one_letter_code
_entity_poly.pdbx_strand_id
1 'polypeptide(L)'
;MSATLLMLTGSVGCGDQSDEAERDAQAARDANKGQPGEADARRKRHGNLSSKGLSAEKIDLNKDDQPDQWSYKSSEGVVRIERDMNFDGSVDLWQYLDGSGNIIEEEMDLDLDGKVDVVAYYKDGVVTRKAMSVNFDDEFSIVKFYNKEGRLLRVERDQDGDGTPDLFEYYDEEGQRERVGWDQNGDGSPDEFDQLP
;
A
#
# COMPACT_ATOMS: atom_id res chain seq x y z
N MET A 1 61.84 11.55 -25.18
CA MET A 1 60.79 11.16 -24.21
C MET A 1 59.47 11.29 -24.93
N SER A 2 58.72 10.21 -25.11
CA SER A 2 57.46 10.22 -25.86
C SER A 2 56.36 9.73 -24.93
N ALA A 3 55.34 10.55 -24.68
CA ALA A 3 54.23 10.19 -23.82
C ALA A 3 53.10 9.58 -24.68
N THR A 4 52.93 8.26 -24.60
CA THR A 4 51.80 7.58 -25.23
C THR A 4 50.56 7.79 -24.37
N LEU A 5 49.59 8.55 -24.89
CA LEU A 5 48.28 8.72 -24.26
C LEU A 5 47.46 7.44 -24.46
N LEU A 6 47.32 6.66 -23.39
CA LEU A 6 46.51 5.46 -23.37
C LEU A 6 45.04 5.84 -23.13
N MET A 7 44.22 5.91 -24.19
CA MET A 7 42.77 5.98 -24.02
C MET A 7 42.24 4.62 -23.57
N LEU A 8 41.82 4.52 -22.31
CA LEU A 8 40.93 3.44 -21.90
C LEU A 8 39.53 3.76 -22.44
N THR A 9 39.10 3.00 -23.46
CA THR A 9 37.68 2.89 -23.79
C THR A 9 37.01 2.06 -22.70
N GLY A 10 36.37 2.73 -21.75
CA GLY A 10 35.47 2.06 -20.82
C GLY A 10 34.30 1.46 -21.59
N SER A 11 34.22 0.13 -21.64
CA SER A 11 33.05 -0.57 -22.14
C SER A 11 31.88 -0.35 -21.19
N VAL A 12 30.86 0.40 -21.61
CA VAL A 12 29.55 0.38 -20.95
C VAL A 12 29.01 -1.03 -21.09
N GLY A 13 28.98 -1.77 -19.98
CA GLY A 13 28.32 -3.06 -19.94
C GLY A 13 26.82 -2.84 -19.83
N CYS A 14 26.06 -3.24 -20.84
CA CYS A 14 24.64 -3.48 -20.66
C CYS A 14 24.49 -4.68 -19.71
N GLY A 15 24.28 -4.41 -18.42
CA GLY A 15 23.54 -5.34 -17.58
C GLY A 15 22.12 -5.42 -18.12
N ASP A 16 21.51 -6.60 -18.11
CA ASP A 16 20.19 -6.81 -18.71
C ASP A 16 19.15 -5.98 -17.94
N GLN A 17 18.59 -4.95 -18.59
CA GLN A 17 17.68 -3.99 -17.96
C GLN A 17 16.36 -4.65 -17.54
N SER A 18 16.04 -5.80 -18.13
CA SER A 18 14.97 -6.71 -17.69
C SER A 18 15.17 -7.21 -16.27
N ASP A 19 16.40 -7.52 -15.86
CA ASP A 19 16.67 -8.26 -14.63
C ASP A 19 16.42 -7.39 -13.39
N GLU A 20 16.57 -6.08 -13.49
CA GLU A 20 16.25 -5.12 -12.43
C GLU A 20 14.74 -4.95 -12.29
N ALA A 21 14.05 -4.63 -13.39
CA ALA A 21 12.60 -4.50 -13.41
C ALA A 21 11.88 -5.79 -12.96
N GLU A 22 12.37 -6.96 -13.36
CA GLU A 22 11.81 -8.25 -12.97
C GLU A 22 12.07 -8.57 -11.48
N ARG A 23 13.22 -8.18 -10.92
CA ARG A 23 13.48 -8.30 -9.47
C ARG A 23 12.53 -7.45 -8.65
N ASP A 24 12.30 -6.19 -9.03
CA ASP A 24 11.42 -5.29 -8.28
C ASP A 24 9.96 -5.68 -8.42
N ALA A 25 9.54 -6.07 -9.64
CA ALA A 25 8.22 -6.64 -9.89
C ALA A 25 8.02 -7.92 -9.06
N GLN A 26 9.02 -8.80 -8.98
CA GLN A 26 8.95 -10.01 -8.14
C GLN A 26 8.90 -9.66 -6.65
N ALA A 27 9.69 -8.70 -6.17
CA ALA A 27 9.66 -8.25 -4.78
C ALA A 27 8.30 -7.63 -4.41
N ALA A 28 7.69 -6.83 -5.31
CA ALA A 28 6.34 -6.30 -5.14
C ALA A 28 5.26 -7.39 -5.19
N ARG A 29 5.38 -8.39 -6.07
CA ARG A 29 4.51 -9.59 -6.11
C ARG A 29 4.61 -10.40 -4.82
N ASP A 30 5.82 -10.56 -4.26
CA ASP A 30 6.03 -11.26 -2.98
C ASP A 30 5.54 -10.45 -1.77
N ALA A 31 5.59 -9.11 -1.82
CA ALA A 31 4.95 -8.23 -0.84
C ALA A 31 3.41 -8.32 -0.88
N ASN A 32 2.83 -8.43 -2.07
CA ASN A 32 1.38 -8.60 -2.30
C ASN A 32 0.87 -10.03 -2.03
N LYS A 33 1.78 -11.01 -1.82
CA LYS A 33 1.44 -12.43 -1.83
C LYS A 33 0.50 -12.82 -0.68
N GLY A 34 -0.72 -13.19 -1.04
CA GLY A 34 -1.78 -13.58 -0.10
C GLY A 34 -2.64 -12.42 0.39
N GLN A 35 -2.44 -11.21 -0.13
CA GLN A 35 -3.32 -10.06 0.13
C GLN A 35 -4.49 -10.06 -0.89
N PRO A 36 -5.69 -9.58 -0.51
CA PRO A 36 -6.80 -9.41 -1.46
C PRO A 36 -6.47 -8.30 -2.47
N GLY A 37 -6.82 -8.51 -3.75
CA GLY A 37 -6.76 -7.43 -4.76
C GLY A 37 -7.75 -6.31 -4.45
N GLU A 38 -7.47 -5.10 -4.95
CA GLU A 38 -8.26 -3.87 -4.66
C GLU A 38 -9.54 -3.75 -5.47
N ALA A 39 -10.33 -4.82 -5.48
CA ALA A 39 -11.68 -4.76 -5.98
C ALA A 39 -12.52 -3.76 -5.12
N ASP A 40 -12.87 -2.62 -5.74
CA ASP A 40 -14.14 -1.85 -5.78
C ASP A 40 -15.02 -1.73 -4.51
N ALA A 41 -15.55 -0.62 -4.02
CA ALA A 41 -15.05 0.73 -3.72
C ALA A 41 -15.62 1.04 -2.31
N ARG A 42 -15.08 0.37 -1.27
CA ARG A 42 -15.95 -0.24 -0.23
C ARG A 42 -15.37 -0.59 1.15
N ARG A 43 -14.11 -0.27 1.44
CA ARG A 43 -13.31 -1.11 2.34
C ARG A 43 -13.59 -0.89 3.83
N LYS A 44 -14.67 -1.53 4.32
CA LYS A 44 -14.92 -1.89 5.73
C LYS A 44 -14.88 -3.42 5.85
N ARG A 45 -13.72 -3.98 5.52
CA ARG A 45 -13.38 -5.39 5.30
C ARG A 45 -14.50 -6.22 4.68
N HIS A 46 -14.76 -5.90 3.42
CA HIS A 46 -15.74 -6.56 2.55
C HIS A 46 -17.21 -6.36 2.96
N GLY A 47 -17.52 -5.26 3.66
CA GLY A 47 -18.89 -4.86 3.99
C GLY A 47 -19.55 -5.70 5.08
N ASN A 48 -18.76 -6.43 5.88
CA ASN A 48 -19.27 -7.28 6.96
C ASN A 48 -18.45 -7.13 8.25
N LEU A 49 -18.81 -6.13 9.05
CA LEU A 49 -18.23 -5.88 10.37
C LEU A 49 -18.96 -6.62 11.51
N SER A 50 -19.59 -7.77 11.26
CA SER A 50 -20.39 -8.48 12.27
C SER A 50 -19.62 -8.70 13.58
N SER A 51 -20.17 -8.19 14.68
CA SER A 51 -19.65 -8.34 16.04
C SER A 51 -20.26 -9.52 16.79
N LYS A 52 -21.00 -10.40 16.10
CA LYS A 52 -21.70 -11.54 16.70
C LYS A 52 -20.70 -12.53 17.30
N GLY A 53 -20.74 -12.71 18.62
CA GLY A 53 -19.81 -13.58 19.35
C GLY A 53 -18.51 -12.89 19.78
N LEU A 54 -18.37 -11.59 19.48
CA LEU A 54 -17.30 -10.75 20.03
C LEU A 54 -17.80 -10.00 21.26
N SER A 55 -16.88 -9.71 22.18
CA SER A 55 -17.07 -8.66 23.19
C SER A 55 -16.42 -7.36 22.70
N ALA A 56 -16.89 -6.21 23.18
CA ALA A 56 -16.30 -4.92 22.85
C ALA A 56 -15.92 -4.17 24.14
N GLU A 57 -14.64 -3.86 24.27
CA GLU A 57 -14.16 -2.85 25.22
C GLU A 57 -14.30 -1.47 24.57
N LYS A 58 -14.77 -0.47 25.32
CA LYS A 58 -15.04 0.87 24.80
C LYS A 58 -14.27 1.91 25.60
N ILE A 59 -13.76 2.93 24.92
CA ILE A 59 -13.03 4.05 25.53
C ILE A 59 -13.64 5.35 25.02
N ASP A 60 -14.06 6.18 25.97
CA ASP A 60 -14.35 7.61 25.80
C ASP A 60 -13.00 8.35 26.02
N LEU A 61 -12.51 9.02 24.97
CA LEU A 61 -11.25 9.77 24.94
C LEU A 61 -11.50 11.27 25.19
N ASN A 62 -12.61 11.80 24.68
CA ASN A 62 -12.93 13.23 24.68
C ASN A 62 -13.67 13.71 25.97
N LYS A 63 -14.36 12.78 26.65
CA LYS A 63 -15.20 12.91 27.87
C LYS A 63 -16.58 13.53 27.68
N ASP A 64 -17.28 13.17 26.60
CA ASP A 64 -18.67 13.56 26.33
C ASP A 64 -19.73 12.48 26.65
N ASP A 65 -19.32 11.40 27.35
CA ASP A 65 -20.11 10.19 27.62
C ASP A 65 -20.41 9.33 26.37
N GLN A 66 -19.82 9.64 25.20
CA GLN A 66 -19.80 8.79 24.02
C GLN A 66 -18.44 8.06 23.89
N PRO A 67 -18.41 6.81 23.42
CA PRO A 67 -17.16 6.10 23.19
C PRO A 67 -16.56 6.49 21.83
N ASP A 68 -15.27 6.81 21.81
CA ASP A 68 -14.50 7.16 20.61
C ASP A 68 -13.68 5.97 20.07
N GLN A 69 -13.48 4.91 20.87
CA GLN A 69 -12.75 3.71 20.44
C GLN A 69 -13.44 2.43 20.94
N TRP A 70 -13.47 1.42 20.06
CA TRP A 70 -14.00 0.08 20.34
C TRP A 70 -12.96 -0.99 20.00
N SER A 71 -12.58 -1.80 20.99
CA SER A 71 -11.70 -2.96 20.80
C SER A 71 -12.52 -4.25 20.86
N TYR A 72 -12.76 -4.87 19.70
CA TYR A 72 -13.53 -6.11 19.56
C TYR A 72 -12.65 -7.34 19.80
N LYS A 73 -13.09 -8.20 20.71
CA LYS A 73 -12.34 -9.37 21.19
C LYS A 73 -13.11 -10.67 20.98
N SER A 74 -12.43 -11.65 20.38
CA SER A 74 -12.86 -13.05 20.30
C SER A 74 -12.39 -13.81 21.56
N SER A 75 -12.51 -15.14 21.55
CA SER A 75 -11.87 -16.01 22.55
C SER A 75 -10.34 -16.08 22.44
N GLU A 76 -9.76 -15.62 21.33
CA GLU A 76 -8.33 -15.76 21.01
C GLU A 76 -7.56 -14.44 21.20
N GLY A 77 -8.22 -13.29 21.10
CA GLY A 77 -7.60 -11.98 21.28
C GLY A 77 -8.44 -10.83 20.78
N VAL A 78 -7.83 -9.65 20.66
CA VAL A 78 -8.41 -8.52 19.89
C VAL A 78 -8.34 -8.91 18.41
N VAL A 79 -9.46 -8.80 17.70
CA VAL A 79 -9.55 -9.12 16.25
C VAL A 79 -9.83 -7.90 15.39
N ARG A 80 -10.41 -6.85 15.99
CA ARG A 80 -10.68 -5.57 15.32
C ARG A 80 -10.63 -4.42 16.33
N ILE A 81 -10.07 -3.29 15.92
CA ILE A 81 -10.19 -2.01 16.63
C ILE A 81 -10.89 -1.04 15.67
N GLU A 82 -11.87 -0.31 16.19
CA GLU A 82 -12.56 0.79 15.52
C GLU A 82 -12.30 2.06 16.32
N ARG A 83 -12.09 3.19 15.63
CA ARG A 83 -11.91 4.50 16.28
C ARG A 83 -12.53 5.63 15.48
N ASP A 84 -13.30 6.46 16.18
CA ASP A 84 -13.65 7.83 15.83
C ASP A 84 -12.43 8.72 16.14
N MET A 85 -11.87 9.37 15.12
CA MET A 85 -10.67 10.20 15.23
C MET A 85 -10.99 11.70 15.38
N ASN A 86 -12.21 12.11 15.03
CA ASN A 86 -12.63 13.51 14.95
C ASN A 86 -13.68 13.92 16.03
N PHE A 87 -14.28 12.93 16.68
CA PHE A 87 -15.35 12.98 17.68
C PHE A 87 -16.73 13.43 17.15
N ASP A 88 -17.11 13.01 15.94
CA ASP A 88 -18.43 13.28 15.33
C ASP A 88 -19.46 12.14 15.53
N GLY A 89 -19.03 10.99 16.05
CA GLY A 89 -19.84 9.78 16.27
C GLY A 89 -19.72 8.73 15.15
N SER A 90 -18.98 9.03 14.09
CA SER A 90 -18.60 8.11 13.02
C SER A 90 -17.25 7.45 13.34
N VAL A 91 -17.01 6.26 12.79
CA VAL A 91 -15.68 5.66 12.87
C VAL A 91 -14.87 6.16 11.67
N ASP A 92 -13.59 6.45 11.87
CA ASP A 92 -12.67 6.91 10.81
C ASP A 92 -11.56 5.88 10.53
N LEU A 93 -11.27 5.01 11.50
CA LEU A 93 -10.17 4.06 11.47
C LEU A 93 -10.63 2.64 11.87
N TRP A 94 -10.28 1.66 11.03
CA TRP A 94 -10.49 0.23 11.28
C TRP A 94 -9.17 -0.52 11.19
N GLN A 95 -8.78 -1.19 12.26
CA GLN A 95 -7.58 -2.03 12.31
C GLN A 95 -7.99 -3.48 12.51
N TYR A 96 -7.44 -4.40 11.72
CA TYR A 96 -7.71 -5.84 11.81
C TYR A 96 -6.45 -6.58 12.24
N LEU A 97 -6.61 -7.49 13.18
CA LEU A 97 -5.51 -8.14 13.87
C LEU A 97 -5.52 -9.66 13.60
N ASP A 98 -4.33 -10.26 13.54
CA ASP A 98 -4.15 -11.70 13.55
C ASP A 98 -4.36 -12.31 14.96
N GLY A 99 -4.35 -13.64 15.06
CA GLY A 99 -4.47 -14.35 16.34
C GLY A 99 -3.29 -14.18 17.30
N SER A 100 -2.22 -13.49 16.89
CA SER A 100 -1.09 -13.09 17.75
C SER A 100 -1.22 -11.64 18.24
N GLY A 101 -2.22 -10.89 17.75
CA GLY A 101 -2.41 -9.47 18.05
C GLY A 101 -1.58 -8.52 17.18
N ASN A 102 -1.02 -8.98 16.06
CA ASN A 102 -0.38 -8.08 15.09
C ASN A 102 -1.45 -7.47 14.18
N ILE A 103 -1.34 -6.18 13.87
CA ILE A 103 -2.12 -5.58 12.78
C ILE A 103 -1.68 -6.24 11.46
N ILE A 104 -2.65 -6.67 10.66
CA ILE A 104 -2.45 -7.22 9.31
C ILE A 104 -3.03 -6.32 8.22
N GLU A 105 -3.99 -5.47 8.58
CA GLU A 105 -4.78 -4.64 7.66
C GLU A 105 -5.32 -3.43 8.43
N GLU A 106 -5.27 -2.26 7.82
CA GLU A 106 -5.77 -1.00 8.34
C GLU A 106 -6.53 -0.27 7.22
N GLU A 107 -7.77 0.15 7.49
CA GLU A 107 -8.64 0.87 6.57
C GLU A 107 -8.96 2.25 7.19
N MET A 108 -8.83 3.34 6.42
CA MET A 108 -9.09 4.71 6.89
C MET A 108 -10.04 5.47 5.98
N ASP A 109 -10.93 6.23 6.62
CA ASP A 109 -11.66 7.36 6.08
C ASP A 109 -10.87 8.64 6.43
N LEU A 110 -10.49 9.44 5.43
CA LEU A 110 -9.61 10.61 5.59
C LEU A 110 -10.32 11.94 5.30
N ASP A 111 -11.37 11.93 4.47
CA ASP A 111 -12.18 13.12 4.19
C ASP A 111 -13.53 13.15 4.95
N LEU A 112 -13.86 12.05 5.64
CA LEU A 112 -15.00 11.89 6.55
C LEU A 112 -16.35 11.75 5.83
N ASP A 113 -16.36 11.19 4.62
CA ASP A 113 -17.59 10.96 3.84
C ASP A 113 -18.28 9.61 4.14
N GLY A 114 -17.64 8.72 4.90
CA GLY A 114 -18.10 7.39 5.29
C GLY A 114 -17.46 6.23 4.50
N LYS A 115 -16.66 6.52 3.47
CA LYS A 115 -16.00 5.52 2.61
C LYS A 115 -14.58 5.24 3.11
N VAL A 116 -13.69 4.78 2.22
CA VAL A 116 -12.28 4.48 2.58
C VAL A 116 -11.35 4.90 1.47
N ASP A 117 -10.44 5.78 1.87
CA ASP A 117 -9.44 6.40 1.00
C ASP A 117 -8.11 5.68 1.12
N VAL A 118 -7.89 4.90 2.18
CA VAL A 118 -6.64 4.19 2.43
C VAL A 118 -6.90 2.77 2.91
N VAL A 119 -6.24 1.81 2.27
CA VAL A 119 -6.04 0.46 2.81
C VAL A 119 -4.54 0.18 2.91
N ALA A 120 -4.05 -0.11 4.11
CA ALA A 120 -2.66 -0.49 4.36
C ALA A 120 -2.59 -1.94 4.84
N TYR A 121 -1.68 -2.73 4.28
CA TYR A 121 -1.47 -4.13 4.63
C TYR A 121 -0.11 -4.33 5.30
N TYR A 122 -0.12 -5.12 6.36
CA TYR A 122 1.01 -5.30 7.26
C TYR A 122 1.46 -6.76 7.30
N LYS A 123 2.76 -6.95 7.43
CA LYS A 123 3.38 -8.25 7.63
C LYS A 123 4.57 -8.08 8.56
N ASP A 124 4.64 -8.90 9.61
CA ASP A 124 5.72 -8.84 10.62
C ASP A 124 5.89 -7.43 11.25
N GLY A 125 4.79 -6.66 11.34
CA GLY A 125 4.76 -5.28 11.84
C GLY A 125 5.15 -4.19 10.83
N VAL A 126 5.50 -4.56 9.60
CA VAL A 126 5.95 -3.65 8.54
C VAL A 126 4.86 -3.50 7.48
N VAL A 127 4.61 -2.27 7.01
CA VAL A 127 3.71 -2.05 5.87
C VAL A 127 4.33 -2.65 4.60
N THR A 128 3.55 -3.41 3.84
CA THR A 128 4.01 -4.12 2.63
C THR A 128 3.29 -3.63 1.38
N ARG A 129 2.04 -3.16 1.53
CA ARG A 129 1.27 -2.54 0.46
C ARG A 129 0.35 -1.46 1.02
N LYS A 130 0.10 -0.40 0.25
CA LYS A 130 -0.87 0.65 0.56
C LYS A 130 -1.64 1.07 -0.69
N ALA A 131 -2.95 0.87 -0.72
CA ALA A 131 -3.85 1.41 -1.74
C ALA A 131 -4.42 2.76 -1.26
N MET A 132 -4.58 3.72 -2.17
CA MET A 132 -5.00 5.08 -1.86
C MET A 132 -5.93 5.67 -2.94
N SER A 133 -7.12 6.16 -2.56
CA SER A 133 -7.84 7.18 -3.32
C SER A 133 -7.31 8.53 -2.87
N VAL A 134 -6.70 9.27 -3.78
CA VAL A 134 -6.04 10.56 -3.46
C VAL A 134 -6.88 11.78 -3.81
N ASN A 135 -7.96 11.59 -4.59
CA ASN A 135 -8.88 12.66 -4.98
C ASN A 135 -10.25 12.53 -4.30
N PHE A 136 -10.49 11.49 -3.51
CA PHE A 136 -11.78 11.18 -2.87
C PHE A 136 -12.90 10.94 -3.92
N ASP A 137 -12.55 10.14 -4.93
CA ASP A 137 -13.34 9.81 -6.13
C ASP A 137 -13.80 8.34 -6.16
N ASP A 138 -13.78 7.65 -5.02
CA ASP A 138 -14.13 6.23 -4.81
C ASP A 138 -13.16 5.21 -5.46
N GLU A 139 -12.13 5.68 -6.17
CA GLU A 139 -11.16 4.87 -6.91
C GLU A 139 -9.78 4.84 -6.26
N PHE A 140 -9.19 3.64 -6.09
CA PHE A 140 -7.84 3.46 -5.54
C PHE A 140 -6.74 3.73 -6.59
N SER A 141 -6.68 4.96 -7.09
CA SER A 141 -5.80 5.41 -8.17
C SER A 141 -4.29 5.35 -7.87
N ILE A 142 -3.87 5.06 -6.63
CA ILE A 142 -2.46 4.81 -6.29
C ILE A 142 -2.29 3.55 -5.44
N VAL A 143 -1.41 2.63 -5.85
CA VAL A 143 -0.97 1.48 -5.04
C VAL A 143 0.54 1.53 -4.82
N LYS A 144 0.98 1.45 -3.56
CA LYS A 144 2.40 1.48 -3.17
C LYS A 144 2.82 0.13 -2.61
N PHE A 145 4.01 -0.33 -2.97
CA PHE A 145 4.60 -1.59 -2.52
C PHE A 145 5.91 -1.33 -1.77
N TYR A 146 6.10 -2.05 -0.68
CA TYR A 146 7.22 -1.87 0.24
C TYR A 146 7.93 -3.20 0.48
N ASN A 147 9.24 -3.17 0.70
CA ASN A 147 10.00 -4.34 1.08
C ASN A 147 9.80 -4.68 2.57
N LYS A 148 10.38 -5.80 3.02
CA LYS A 148 10.31 -6.27 4.42
C LYS A 148 11.02 -5.33 5.42
N GLU A 149 11.88 -4.42 4.96
CA GLU A 149 12.48 -3.34 5.74
C GLU A 149 11.63 -2.05 5.77
N GLY A 150 10.50 -2.02 5.06
CA GLY A 150 9.60 -0.87 4.96
C GLY A 150 10.05 0.21 3.97
N ARG A 151 11.06 -0.06 3.12
CA ARG A 151 11.46 0.84 2.03
C ARG A 151 10.46 0.73 0.88
N LEU A 152 10.14 1.86 0.26
CA LEU A 152 9.30 1.91 -0.94
C LEU A 152 10.06 1.23 -2.10
N LEU A 153 9.41 0.27 -2.76
CA LEU A 153 9.95 -0.39 -3.97
C LEU A 153 9.31 0.17 -5.23
N ARG A 154 7.98 0.33 -5.20
CA ARG A 154 7.18 0.59 -6.39
C ARG A 154 5.93 1.40 -6.07
N VAL A 155 5.56 2.30 -6.96
CA VAL A 155 4.25 2.97 -6.99
C VAL A 155 3.60 2.64 -8.33
N GLU A 156 2.40 2.08 -8.28
CA GLU A 156 1.49 1.91 -9.41
C GLU A 156 0.46 3.05 -9.36
N ARG A 157 0.08 3.58 -10.52
CA ARG A 157 -0.91 4.65 -10.67
C ARG A 157 -1.83 4.32 -11.82
N ASP A 158 -3.11 4.51 -11.58
CA ASP A 158 -4.17 4.59 -12.58
C ASP A 158 -4.45 6.09 -12.79
N GLN A 159 -4.11 6.59 -13.97
CA GLN A 159 -4.15 8.01 -14.34
C GLN A 159 -5.38 8.37 -15.18
N ASP A 160 -6.05 7.39 -15.80
CA ASP A 160 -7.21 7.61 -16.67
C ASP A 160 -8.55 7.08 -16.12
N GLY A 161 -8.50 6.33 -15.00
CA GLY A 161 -9.66 5.87 -14.23
C GLY A 161 -10.30 4.61 -14.78
N ASP A 162 -9.53 3.74 -15.46
CA ASP A 162 -10.06 2.50 -16.04
C ASP A 162 -10.07 1.29 -15.07
N GLY A 163 -9.38 1.43 -13.91
CA GLY A 163 -9.19 0.39 -12.91
C GLY A 163 -7.86 -0.38 -13.03
N THR A 164 -7.04 -0.04 -14.03
CA THR A 164 -5.75 -0.66 -14.35
C THR A 164 -4.63 0.38 -14.26
N PRO A 165 -3.49 0.09 -13.61
CA PRO A 165 -2.41 1.06 -13.53
C PRO A 165 -1.67 1.19 -14.86
N ASP A 166 -1.66 2.39 -15.44
CA ASP A 166 -0.91 2.76 -16.65
C ASP A 166 0.52 3.24 -16.36
N LEU A 167 0.81 3.70 -15.13
CA LEU A 167 2.11 4.27 -14.74
C LEU A 167 2.74 3.57 -13.53
N PHE A 168 4.02 3.20 -13.69
CA PHE A 168 4.82 2.45 -12.72
C PHE A 168 6.10 3.22 -12.36
N GLU A 169 6.28 3.58 -11.09
CA GLU A 169 7.49 4.24 -10.58
C GLU A 169 8.29 3.27 -9.71
N TYR A 170 9.60 3.13 -9.94
CA TYR A 170 10.50 2.23 -9.20
C TYR A 170 11.56 3.02 -8.42
N TYR A 171 11.95 2.49 -7.26
CA TYR A 171 12.78 3.21 -6.29
C TYR A 171 14.00 2.38 -5.83
N ASP A 172 15.14 3.05 -5.72
CA ASP A 172 16.41 2.47 -5.26
C ASP A 172 16.47 2.28 -3.72
N GLU A 173 17.60 1.75 -3.22
CA GLU A 173 17.81 1.54 -1.78
C GLU A 173 17.86 2.85 -0.97
N GLU A 174 18.23 3.96 -1.61
CA GLU A 174 18.27 5.33 -1.11
C GLU A 174 16.90 6.06 -1.19
N GLY A 175 15.90 5.43 -1.78
CA GLY A 175 14.55 5.96 -1.97
C GLY A 175 14.43 7.03 -3.06
N GLN A 176 15.40 7.13 -3.98
CA GLN A 176 15.27 7.91 -5.21
C GLN A 176 14.52 7.10 -6.27
N ARG A 177 13.79 7.79 -7.16
CA ARG A 177 13.10 7.13 -8.27
C ARG A 177 14.12 6.87 -9.39
N GLU A 178 14.47 5.61 -9.60
CA GLU A 178 15.50 5.18 -10.57
C GLU A 178 14.93 4.84 -11.96
N ARG A 179 13.65 4.45 -12.04
CA ARG A 179 13.00 4.02 -13.29
C ARG A 179 11.52 4.35 -13.28
N VAL A 180 11.00 4.64 -14.47
CA VAL A 180 9.58 4.79 -14.75
C VAL A 180 9.21 3.80 -15.85
N GLY A 181 8.03 3.21 -15.79
CA GLY A 181 7.46 2.38 -16.85
C GLY A 181 6.00 2.69 -17.11
N TRP A 182 5.53 2.38 -18.31
CA TRP A 182 4.18 2.64 -18.78
C TRP A 182 3.56 1.39 -19.41
N ASP A 183 2.29 1.13 -19.10
CA ASP A 183 1.46 0.17 -19.83
C ASP A 183 0.70 0.93 -20.93
N GLN A 184 0.98 0.62 -22.20
CA GLN A 184 0.30 1.21 -23.36
C GLN A 184 -0.78 0.29 -23.93
N ASN A 185 -0.87 -0.94 -23.43
CA ASN A 185 -1.69 -2.01 -24.01
C ASN A 185 -2.87 -2.42 -23.10
N GLY A 186 -2.84 -2.04 -21.83
CA GLY A 186 -3.90 -2.23 -20.84
C GLY A 186 -3.96 -3.66 -20.28
N ASP A 187 -2.81 -4.33 -20.11
CA ASP A 187 -2.74 -5.67 -19.49
C ASP A 187 -2.36 -5.65 -18.00
N GLY A 188 -2.11 -4.46 -17.44
CA GLY A 188 -1.69 -4.23 -16.05
C GLY A 188 -0.19 -4.44 -15.82
N SER A 189 0.62 -4.47 -16.89
CA SER A 189 2.08 -4.58 -16.84
C SER A 189 2.74 -3.55 -17.75
N PRO A 190 3.81 -2.86 -17.30
CA PRO A 190 4.49 -1.88 -18.14
C PRO A 190 5.23 -2.55 -19.31
N ASP A 191 5.05 -1.99 -20.51
CA ASP A 191 5.68 -2.41 -21.76
C ASP A 191 6.74 -1.42 -22.29
N GLU A 192 6.69 -0.15 -21.86
CA GLU A 192 7.73 0.87 -22.11
C GLU A 192 8.41 1.31 -20.79
N PHE A 193 9.70 1.70 -20.84
CA PHE A 193 10.47 2.13 -19.66
C PHE A 193 11.49 3.24 -19.96
N ASP A 194 11.64 4.18 -19.02
CA ASP A 194 12.72 5.16 -18.94
C ASP A 194 13.53 4.96 -17.64
N GLN A 195 14.86 4.99 -17.73
CA GLN A 195 15.75 5.10 -16.57
C GLN A 195 16.03 6.57 -16.24
N LEU A 196 16.08 6.90 -14.95
CA LEU A 196 16.40 8.23 -14.45
C LEU A 196 17.89 8.31 -14.03
N PRO A 197 18.52 9.50 -14.18
CA PRO A 197 19.97 9.69 -14.00
C PRO A 197 20.42 9.90 -12.55
#